data_AF-A0ABC8W671-F1
#
_entry.id   AF-A0ABC8W671-F1
#
_cell.length_a   1.000
_cell.length_b   1.000
_cell.length_c   1.000
_cell.angle_alpha   90.00
_cell.angle_beta   90.00
_cell.angle_gamma   90.00
#
_symmetry.space_group_name_H-M   'P 1'
#
loop_
_entity.id
_entity.type
_entity.pdbx_description
1 polymer ?
#
loop_
_entity_poly.entity_id
_entity_poly.type
_entity_poly.pdbx_seq_one_letter_code
_entity_poly.pdbx_strand_id
1 'polypeptide(L)'
;MAAAAAAASPSREELVYTAQLSEKAQRYNDMLQAMSSVAKLGTGLTYLERGLFSRAYHSVIDEKCTAWDILASFQLEEGKKGNLKAEKAAIEFRLKVEAEIEEACYLVINIIEKQLLRVSSSSADNLVFYYQMKGNCYRTLAKLKDAALGFRKRNCYGTFAELKGRAERLEASEQSLKAYKLAWEVAKVNLCPTNPIRLALALNVSDFFYRLLRSPERAYLVAQQALDDAESELESVSGDLKETNMQTIDFMGLLRDRLALWNSEKEKGDDEGVEIGHKDAKDTDETSKAYKQADDCVMDEEEKLEEADEQLSELSDEDEERYQVARYMSGKNMTRTQKMLWSAVDRCMTKKAPK
;
A
#
# COMPACT_ATOMS: atom_id res chain seq x y z
N MET A 1 -14.50 -0.98 -52.32
CA MET A 1 -13.90 -1.73 -51.21
C MET A 1 -12.78 -0.88 -50.63
N ALA A 2 -13.05 -0.16 -49.54
CA ALA A 2 -12.01 0.56 -48.80
C ALA A 2 -11.39 -0.46 -47.82
N ALA A 3 -10.15 -0.86 -48.08
CA ALA A 3 -9.37 -1.60 -47.11
C ALA A 3 -9.11 -0.68 -45.93
N ALA A 4 -9.71 -0.97 -44.78
CA ALA A 4 -9.31 -0.38 -43.51
C ALA A 4 -7.84 -0.74 -43.30
N ALA A 5 -6.95 0.24 -43.46
CA ALA A 5 -5.58 0.11 -43.05
C ALA A 5 -5.59 -0.22 -41.55
N ALA A 6 -5.22 -1.45 -41.20
CA ALA A 6 -4.94 -1.81 -39.82
C ALA A 6 -3.83 -0.86 -39.37
N ALA A 7 -4.15 0.10 -38.50
CA ALA A 7 -3.17 1.00 -37.93
C ALA A 7 -2.07 0.13 -37.30
N ALA A 8 -0.84 0.27 -37.79
CA ALA A 8 0.31 -0.41 -37.21
C ALA A 8 0.36 -0.06 -35.71
N SER A 9 0.60 -1.06 -34.86
CA SER A 9 0.77 -0.83 -33.43
C SER A 9 1.88 0.21 -33.23
N PRO A 10 1.66 1.26 -32.43
CA PRO A 10 2.64 2.34 -32.26
C PRO A 10 3.97 1.78 -31.77
N SER A 11 5.07 2.34 -32.28
CA SER A 11 6.41 1.91 -31.89
C SER A 11 6.69 2.24 -30.42
N ARG A 12 7.70 1.59 -29.82
CA ARG A 12 8.12 1.90 -28.44
C ARG A 12 8.47 3.39 -28.29
N GLU A 13 9.20 3.93 -29.24
CA GLU A 13 9.64 5.32 -29.25
C GLU A 13 8.45 6.29 -29.34
N GLU A 14 7.46 5.99 -30.18
CA GLU A 14 6.22 6.77 -30.29
C GLU A 14 5.41 6.76 -28.98
N LEU A 15 5.33 5.61 -28.31
CA LEU A 15 4.64 5.49 -27.02
C LEU A 15 5.36 6.28 -25.92
N VAL A 16 6.69 6.20 -25.85
CA VAL A 16 7.49 6.98 -24.88
C VAL A 16 7.37 8.47 -25.17
N TYR A 17 7.43 8.87 -26.44
CA TYR A 17 7.27 10.27 -26.83
C TYR A 17 5.86 10.78 -26.50
N THR A 18 4.83 9.96 -26.73
CA THR A 18 3.45 10.26 -26.32
C THR A 18 3.37 10.49 -24.81
N ALA A 19 3.97 9.61 -24.00
CA ALA A 19 4.00 9.78 -22.55
C ALA A 19 4.68 11.10 -22.12
N GLN A 20 5.78 11.48 -22.77
CA GLN A 20 6.46 12.76 -22.49
C GLN A 20 5.61 13.98 -22.90
N LEU A 21 4.89 13.91 -24.02
CA LEU A 21 3.95 14.96 -24.41
C LEU A 21 2.79 15.06 -23.42
N SER A 22 2.24 13.93 -23.00
CA SER A 22 1.19 13.86 -21.99
C SER A 22 1.64 14.43 -20.65
N GLU A 23 2.90 14.18 -20.22
CA GLU A 23 3.50 14.80 -19.02
C GLU A 23 3.51 16.32 -19.14
N LYS A 24 4.00 16.87 -20.26
CA LYS A 24 4.04 18.32 -20.52
C LYS A 24 2.65 18.94 -20.59
N ALA A 25 1.66 18.20 -21.09
CA ALA A 25 0.27 18.61 -21.16
C ALA A 25 -0.52 18.34 -19.87
N GLN A 26 0.13 17.81 -18.83
CA GLN A 26 -0.50 17.41 -17.55
C GLN A 26 -1.68 16.43 -17.72
N ARG A 27 -1.66 15.63 -18.79
CA ARG A 27 -2.64 14.56 -19.05
C ARG A 27 -2.12 13.24 -18.50
N TYR A 28 -2.07 13.13 -17.16
CA TYR A 28 -1.40 12.01 -16.49
C TYR A 28 -2.07 10.65 -16.75
N ASN A 29 -3.38 10.61 -16.98
CA ASN A 29 -4.07 9.38 -17.37
C ASN A 29 -3.57 8.84 -18.72
N ASP A 30 -3.42 9.72 -19.73
CA ASP A 30 -2.88 9.34 -21.03
C ASP A 30 -1.40 8.91 -20.90
N MET A 31 -0.63 9.63 -20.08
CA MET A 31 0.77 9.31 -19.78
C MET A 31 0.88 7.89 -19.19
N LEU A 32 0.03 7.55 -18.22
CA LEU A 32 0.01 6.24 -17.59
C LEU A 32 -0.41 5.14 -18.59
N GLN A 33 -1.38 5.40 -19.46
CA GLN A 33 -1.79 4.46 -20.51
C GLN A 33 -0.69 4.21 -21.54
N ALA A 34 -0.01 5.27 -21.99
CA ALA A 34 1.12 5.15 -22.92
C ALA A 34 2.25 4.33 -22.29
N MET A 35 2.66 4.64 -21.06
CA MET A 35 3.70 3.87 -20.35
C MET A 35 3.28 2.45 -20.01
N SER A 36 1.99 2.22 -19.74
CA SER A 36 1.44 0.87 -19.59
C SER A 36 1.57 0.05 -20.87
N SER A 37 1.45 0.70 -22.03
CA SER A 37 1.63 0.05 -23.33
C SER A 37 3.12 -0.27 -23.58
N VAL A 38 4.03 0.65 -23.22
CA VAL A 38 5.49 0.39 -23.26
C VAL A 38 5.87 -0.82 -22.41
N ALA A 39 5.36 -0.91 -21.18
CA ALA A 39 5.62 -2.03 -20.28
C ALA A 39 5.10 -3.38 -20.80
N LYS A 40 4.05 -3.37 -21.63
CA LYS A 40 3.45 -4.58 -22.23
C LYS A 40 4.18 -5.08 -23.47
N LEU A 41 5.17 -4.33 -24.01
CA LEU A 41 6.00 -4.77 -25.13
C LEU A 41 6.96 -5.92 -24.76
N GLY A 42 7.01 -6.32 -23.48
CA GLY A 42 7.75 -7.51 -23.02
C GLY A 42 9.26 -7.31 -22.87
N THR A 43 9.76 -6.09 -23.09
CA THR A 43 11.15 -5.72 -22.81
C THR A 43 11.23 -4.84 -21.57
N GLY A 44 12.33 -4.96 -20.82
CA GLY A 44 12.55 -4.20 -19.60
C GLY A 44 12.47 -2.70 -19.85
N LEU A 45 12.01 -1.93 -18.87
CA LEU A 45 12.04 -0.47 -18.93
C LEU A 45 13.46 0.01 -18.64
N THR A 46 13.95 0.93 -19.46
CA THR A 46 15.17 1.69 -19.20
C THR A 46 15.02 2.54 -17.95
N TYR A 47 16.13 3.06 -17.42
CA TYR A 47 16.10 3.94 -16.25
C TYR A 47 15.16 5.15 -16.42
N LEU A 48 15.21 5.82 -17.58
CA LEU A 48 14.35 6.97 -17.88
C LEU A 48 12.87 6.57 -18.01
N GLU A 49 12.58 5.45 -18.68
CA GLU A 49 11.21 4.93 -18.83
C GLU A 49 10.63 4.47 -17.49
N ARG A 50 11.42 3.86 -16.60
CA ARG A 50 10.97 3.52 -15.23
C ARG A 50 10.59 4.77 -14.46
N GLY A 51 11.43 5.80 -14.51
CA GLY A 51 11.13 7.09 -13.89
C GLY A 51 9.84 7.70 -14.44
N LEU A 52 9.66 7.68 -15.76
CA LEU A 52 8.45 8.17 -16.43
C LEU A 52 7.19 7.39 -16.01
N PHE A 53 7.28 6.06 -15.92
CA PHE A 53 6.19 5.19 -15.46
C PHE A 53 5.81 5.48 -13.99
N SER A 54 6.79 5.63 -13.10
CA SER A 54 6.50 5.99 -11.70
C SER A 54 5.88 7.36 -11.55
N ARG A 55 6.36 8.37 -12.30
CA ARG A 55 5.78 9.71 -12.26
C ARG A 55 4.36 9.71 -12.79
N ALA A 56 4.08 9.01 -13.89
CA ALA A 56 2.73 8.88 -14.43
C ALA A 56 1.74 8.33 -13.38
N TYR A 57 2.13 7.26 -12.69
CA TYR A 57 1.31 6.69 -11.61
C TYR A 57 1.12 7.67 -10.45
N HIS A 58 2.20 8.25 -9.92
CA HIS A 58 2.10 9.19 -8.80
C HIS A 58 1.22 10.39 -9.14
N SER A 59 1.39 10.99 -10.31
CA SER A 59 0.59 12.15 -10.72
C SER A 59 -0.89 11.82 -10.87
N VAL A 60 -1.25 10.64 -11.40
CA VAL A 60 -2.65 10.19 -11.43
C VAL A 60 -3.21 10.03 -10.02
N ILE A 61 -2.47 9.36 -9.12
CA ILE A 61 -2.94 9.15 -7.74
C ILE A 61 -3.07 10.47 -6.99
N ASP A 62 -2.11 11.38 -7.11
CA ASP A 62 -2.12 12.67 -6.42
C ASP A 62 -3.30 13.53 -6.87
N GLU A 63 -3.59 13.57 -8.18
CA GLU A 63 -4.77 14.25 -8.74
C GLU A 63 -6.07 13.68 -8.15
N LYS A 64 -6.20 12.35 -8.12
CA LYS A 64 -7.41 11.68 -7.65
C LYS A 64 -7.59 11.76 -6.14
N CYS A 65 -6.52 11.65 -5.36
CA CYS A 65 -6.54 11.85 -3.91
C CYS A 65 -6.94 13.28 -3.55
N THR A 66 -6.41 14.28 -4.27
CA THR A 66 -6.81 15.68 -4.10
C THR A 66 -8.31 15.88 -4.39
N ALA A 67 -8.81 15.29 -5.48
CA ALA A 67 -10.25 15.30 -5.79
C ALA A 67 -11.07 14.62 -4.68
N TRP A 68 -10.60 13.49 -4.15
CA TRP A 68 -11.26 12.79 -3.06
C TRP A 68 -11.33 13.65 -1.79
N ASP A 69 -10.24 14.32 -1.39
CA ASP A 69 -10.19 15.19 -0.21
C ASP A 69 -11.16 16.36 -0.31
N ILE A 70 -11.26 16.98 -1.49
CA ILE A 70 -12.22 18.06 -1.77
C ILE A 70 -13.66 17.55 -1.60
N LEU A 71 -13.99 16.40 -2.19
CA LEU A 71 -15.33 15.80 -2.10
C LEU A 71 -15.67 15.36 -0.68
N ALA A 72 -14.68 14.84 0.04
CA ALA A 72 -14.79 14.45 1.45
C ALA A 72 -15.08 15.68 2.34
N SER A 73 -14.37 16.79 2.13
CA SER A 73 -14.62 18.06 2.82
C SER A 73 -16.02 18.60 2.50
N PHE A 74 -16.40 18.64 1.22
CA PHE A 74 -17.71 19.11 0.78
C PHE A 74 -18.86 18.27 1.36
N GLN A 75 -18.71 16.95 1.40
CA GLN A 75 -19.67 16.05 2.06
C GLN A 75 -19.88 16.44 3.52
N LEU A 76 -18.80 16.72 4.28
CA LEU A 76 -18.88 17.10 5.69
C LEU A 76 -19.58 18.45 5.89
N GLU A 77 -19.28 19.43 5.05
CA GLU A 77 -19.87 20.77 5.14
C GLU A 77 -21.37 20.75 4.86
N GLU A 78 -21.79 20.07 3.78
CA GLU A 78 -23.21 20.00 3.42
C GLU A 78 -24.02 19.15 4.40
N GLY A 79 -23.43 18.09 4.97
CA GLY A 79 -24.04 17.32 6.05
C GLY A 79 -24.30 18.18 7.31
N LYS A 80 -23.34 19.05 7.69
CA LYS A 80 -23.52 19.99 8.81
C LYS A 80 -24.62 21.02 8.56
N LYS A 81 -24.80 21.45 7.30
CA LYS A 81 -25.89 22.36 6.88
C LYS A 81 -27.25 21.66 6.78
N GLY A 82 -27.30 20.34 6.89
CA GLY A 82 -28.51 19.54 6.70
C GLY A 82 -28.95 19.41 5.24
N ASN A 83 -28.09 19.74 4.28
CA ASN A 83 -28.39 19.64 2.85
C ASN A 83 -28.17 18.20 2.35
N LEU A 84 -29.10 17.31 2.68
CA LEU A 84 -29.00 15.88 2.40
C LEU A 84 -28.85 15.56 0.90
N LYS A 85 -29.40 16.40 0.01
CA LYS A 85 -29.27 16.21 -1.45
C LYS A 85 -27.84 16.46 -1.92
N ALA A 86 -27.23 17.55 -1.48
CA ALA A 86 -25.84 17.86 -1.83
C ALA A 86 -24.86 16.89 -1.16
N GLU A 87 -25.10 16.53 0.10
CA GLU A 87 -24.32 15.50 0.80
C GLU A 87 -24.36 14.17 0.05
N LYS A 88 -25.55 13.71 -0.38
CA LYS A 88 -25.68 12.47 -1.15
C LYS A 88 -24.95 12.53 -2.49
N ALA A 89 -25.06 13.64 -3.22
CA ALA A 89 -24.33 13.82 -4.48
C ALA A 89 -22.81 13.80 -4.26
N ALA A 90 -22.32 14.40 -3.17
CA ALA A 90 -20.92 14.36 -2.78
C ALA A 90 -20.44 12.93 -2.49
N ILE A 91 -21.24 12.13 -1.78
CA ILE A 91 -20.96 10.72 -1.50
C ILE A 91 -20.85 9.92 -2.80
N GLU A 92 -21.83 10.05 -3.70
CA GLU A 92 -21.84 9.31 -4.97
C GLU A 92 -20.63 9.64 -5.83
N PHE A 93 -20.25 10.92 -5.91
CA PHE A 93 -19.08 11.32 -6.67
C PHE A 93 -17.77 10.86 -5.99
N ARG A 94 -17.68 10.94 -4.65
CA ARG A 94 -16.53 10.45 -3.90
C ARG A 94 -16.30 8.94 -4.12
N LEU A 95 -17.37 8.14 -4.11
CA LEU A 95 -17.29 6.70 -4.41
C LEU A 95 -16.82 6.40 -5.83
N LYS A 96 -17.17 7.25 -6.81
CA LYS A 96 -16.63 7.14 -8.17
C LYS A 96 -15.12 7.40 -8.20
N VAL A 97 -14.65 8.44 -7.51
CA VAL A 97 -13.22 8.74 -7.40
C VAL A 97 -12.46 7.62 -6.66
N GLU A 98 -13.05 7.02 -5.61
CA GLU A 98 -12.49 5.84 -4.95
C GLU A 98 -12.25 4.69 -5.94
N ALA A 99 -13.25 4.38 -6.78
CA ALA A 99 -13.11 3.33 -7.80
C ALA A 99 -12.01 3.64 -8.82
N GLU A 100 -11.87 4.90 -9.25
CA GLU A 100 -10.81 5.33 -10.17
C GLU A 100 -9.41 5.19 -9.54
N ILE A 101 -9.25 5.48 -8.25
CA ILE A 101 -8.00 5.26 -7.50
C ILE A 101 -7.67 3.76 -7.43
N GLU A 102 -8.66 2.92 -7.11
CA GLU A 102 -8.50 1.47 -7.05
C GLU A 102 -8.08 0.89 -8.40
N GLU A 103 -8.74 1.31 -9.49
CA GLU A 103 -8.43 0.88 -10.85
C GLU A 103 -6.98 1.24 -11.23
N ALA A 104 -6.55 2.47 -10.94
CA ALA A 104 -5.17 2.90 -11.21
C ALA A 104 -4.14 2.07 -10.43
N CYS A 105 -4.40 1.78 -9.15
CA CYS A 105 -3.53 0.93 -8.33
C CYS A 105 -3.45 -0.49 -8.88
N TYR A 106 -4.58 -1.12 -9.17
CA TYR A 106 -4.61 -2.49 -9.70
C TYR A 106 -4.03 -2.60 -11.11
N LEU A 107 -4.18 -1.58 -11.95
CA LEU A 107 -3.52 -1.52 -13.26
C LEU A 107 -2.01 -1.64 -13.10
N VAL A 108 -1.41 -0.81 -12.25
CA VAL A 108 0.03 -0.79 -12.01
C VAL A 108 0.52 -2.08 -11.35
N ILE A 109 -0.19 -2.58 -10.33
CA ILE A 109 0.14 -3.86 -9.68
C ILE A 109 0.17 -4.99 -10.72
N ASN A 110 -0.84 -5.08 -11.58
CA ASN A 110 -0.91 -6.11 -12.61
C ASN A 110 0.23 -6.01 -13.62
N ILE A 111 0.61 -4.80 -14.03
CA ILE A 111 1.75 -4.58 -14.95
C ILE A 111 3.05 -5.02 -14.29
N ILE A 112 3.26 -4.66 -13.03
CA ILE A 112 4.45 -5.04 -12.26
C ILE A 112 4.55 -6.56 -12.15
N GLU A 113 3.48 -7.24 -11.72
CA GLU A 113 3.49 -8.68 -11.49
C GLU A 113 3.61 -9.50 -12.77
N LYS A 114 2.87 -9.13 -13.82
CA LYS A 114 2.75 -9.96 -15.03
C LYS A 114 3.86 -9.69 -16.05
N GLN A 115 4.44 -8.49 -16.06
CA GLN A 115 5.39 -8.06 -17.08
C GLN A 115 6.74 -7.69 -16.46
N LEU A 116 6.78 -6.70 -15.57
CA LEU A 116 8.03 -6.04 -15.19
C LEU A 116 8.91 -6.89 -14.28
N LEU A 117 8.34 -7.58 -13.28
CA LEU A 117 9.11 -8.47 -12.40
C LEU A 117 9.73 -9.66 -13.15
N ARG A 118 8.99 -10.22 -14.11
CA ARG A 118 9.48 -11.35 -14.93
C ARG A 118 10.70 -10.96 -15.76
N VAL A 119 10.70 -9.76 -16.36
CA VAL A 119 11.77 -9.31 -17.26
C VAL A 119 12.96 -8.72 -16.50
N SER A 120 12.79 -8.41 -15.21
CA SER A 120 13.79 -7.69 -14.42
C SER A 120 14.55 -8.55 -13.42
N SER A 121 14.44 -9.87 -13.51
CA SER A 121 15.04 -10.82 -12.56
C SER A 121 16.56 -10.70 -12.43
N SER A 122 17.25 -10.12 -13.42
CA SER A 122 18.70 -9.96 -13.43
C SER A 122 19.21 -8.62 -12.88
N SER A 123 18.33 -7.70 -12.47
CA SER A 123 18.72 -6.37 -11.98
C SER A 123 18.13 -6.12 -10.59
N ALA A 124 18.98 -6.05 -9.58
CA ALA A 124 18.57 -5.74 -8.21
C ALA A 124 17.88 -4.38 -8.11
N ASP A 125 18.44 -3.33 -8.75
CA ASP A 125 17.83 -2.00 -8.82
C ASP A 125 16.38 -2.05 -9.31
N ASN A 126 16.13 -2.77 -10.40
CA ASN A 126 14.80 -2.89 -10.99
C ASN A 126 13.86 -3.66 -10.06
N LEU A 127 14.31 -4.77 -9.47
CA LEU A 127 13.50 -5.55 -8.54
C LEU A 127 13.08 -4.73 -7.33
N VAL A 128 14.02 -4.03 -6.70
CA VAL A 128 13.74 -3.16 -5.55
C VAL A 128 12.76 -2.06 -5.95
N PHE A 129 12.99 -1.40 -7.09
CA PHE A 129 12.11 -0.35 -7.60
C PHE A 129 10.68 -0.85 -7.82
N TYR A 130 10.50 -2.03 -8.45
CA TYR A 130 9.18 -2.56 -8.75
C TYR A 130 8.46 -3.12 -7.51
N TYR A 131 9.17 -3.78 -6.60
CA TYR A 131 8.58 -4.18 -5.32
C TYR A 131 8.18 -2.99 -4.46
N GLN A 132 9.01 -1.93 -4.42
CA GLN A 132 8.66 -0.67 -3.77
C GLN A 132 7.41 -0.04 -4.39
N MET A 133 7.34 0.01 -5.73
CA MET A 133 6.19 0.58 -6.43
C MET A 133 4.91 -0.23 -6.16
N LYS A 134 5.00 -1.57 -6.14
CA LYS A 134 3.90 -2.46 -5.72
C LYS A 134 3.48 -2.18 -4.27
N GLY A 135 4.43 -2.04 -3.36
CA GLY A 135 4.18 -1.66 -1.97
C GLY A 135 3.46 -0.32 -1.84
N ASN A 136 3.85 0.66 -2.65
CA ASN A 136 3.22 1.97 -2.74
C ASN A 136 1.77 1.90 -3.23
N CYS A 137 1.46 1.08 -4.25
CA CYS A 137 0.08 0.87 -4.71
C CYS A 137 -0.81 0.30 -3.62
N TYR A 138 -0.36 -0.76 -2.94
CA TYR A 138 -1.11 -1.34 -1.83
C TYR A 138 -1.22 -0.41 -0.63
N ARG A 139 -0.20 0.43 -0.35
CA ARG A 139 -0.26 1.47 0.67
C ARG A 139 -1.35 2.50 0.35
N THR A 140 -1.46 2.94 -0.91
CA THR A 140 -2.53 3.85 -1.36
C THR A 140 -3.89 3.21 -1.19
N LEU A 141 -4.07 1.95 -1.61
CA LEU A 141 -5.31 1.20 -1.40
C LEU A 141 -5.69 1.13 0.09
N ALA A 142 -4.75 0.75 0.95
CA ALA A 142 -4.99 0.65 2.39
C ALA A 142 -5.37 2.01 3.00
N LYS A 143 -4.69 3.10 2.61
CA LYS A 143 -5.04 4.47 3.02
C LYS A 143 -6.45 4.86 2.58
N LEU A 144 -6.82 4.56 1.33
CA LEU A 144 -8.15 4.84 0.80
C LEU A 144 -9.23 4.12 1.62
N LYS A 145 -9.03 2.83 1.92
CA LYS A 145 -9.96 2.03 2.73
C LYS A 145 -10.04 2.53 4.17
N ASP A 146 -8.92 2.90 4.78
CA ASP A 146 -8.87 3.49 6.14
C ASP A 146 -9.67 4.79 6.20
N ALA A 147 -9.49 5.67 5.20
CA ALA A 147 -10.19 6.94 5.10
C ALA A 147 -11.70 6.74 4.86
N ALA A 148 -12.08 5.83 3.96
CA ALA A 148 -13.47 5.49 3.69
C ALA A 148 -14.20 4.91 4.92
N LEU A 149 -13.50 4.13 5.77
CA LEU A 149 -14.04 3.65 7.04
C LEU A 149 -14.38 4.80 8.01
N GLY A 150 -13.59 5.87 8.01
CA GLY A 150 -13.86 7.08 8.81
C GLY A 150 -15.19 7.76 8.47
N PHE A 151 -15.65 7.66 7.21
CA PHE A 151 -16.96 8.16 6.80
C PHE A 151 -18.10 7.20 7.14
N ARG A 152 -17.84 5.88 7.16
CA ARG A 152 -18.85 4.85 7.43
C ARG A 152 -19.20 4.73 8.92
N LYS A 153 -18.25 5.03 9.81
CA LYS A 153 -18.46 5.04 11.28
C LYS A 153 -19.63 5.91 11.77
N ARG A 154 -20.07 6.91 10.97
CA ARG A 154 -21.19 7.78 11.33
C ARG A 154 -22.58 7.17 11.09
N ASN A 155 -22.68 6.05 10.38
CA ASN A 155 -23.93 5.34 10.13
C ASN A 155 -23.83 3.92 10.69
N CYS A 156 -24.20 3.77 11.97
CA CYS A 156 -24.42 2.52 12.72
C CYS A 156 -23.32 1.42 12.64
N TYR A 157 -22.70 1.16 13.79
CA TYR A 157 -21.76 0.05 14.03
C TYR A 157 -22.27 -1.29 13.49
N GLY A 158 -21.44 -1.99 12.70
CA GLY A 158 -21.54 -3.43 12.49
C GLY A 158 -22.21 -3.89 11.19
N THR A 159 -22.41 -2.99 10.22
CA THR A 159 -22.90 -3.42 8.90
C THR A 159 -21.83 -4.23 8.15
N PHE A 160 -22.25 -5.23 7.36
CA PHE A 160 -21.38 -6.06 6.52
C PHE A 160 -20.38 -5.23 5.68
N ALA A 161 -20.78 -4.03 5.26
CA ALA A 161 -19.95 -3.10 4.50
C ALA A 161 -18.76 -2.53 5.29
N GLU A 162 -18.87 -2.35 6.61
CA GLU A 162 -17.77 -1.91 7.47
C GLU A 162 -16.76 -3.04 7.70
N LEU A 163 -17.27 -4.25 8.01
CA LEU A 163 -16.41 -5.43 8.18
C LEU A 163 -15.64 -5.74 6.91
N LYS A 164 -16.32 -5.68 5.76
CA LYS A 164 -15.68 -5.80 4.44
C LYS A 164 -14.60 -4.74 4.24
N GLY A 165 -14.89 -3.47 4.55
CA GLY A 165 -13.91 -2.39 4.43
C GLY A 165 -12.68 -2.59 5.33
N ARG A 166 -12.86 -3.07 6.56
CA ARG A 166 -11.75 -3.41 7.47
C ARG A 166 -10.90 -4.56 6.94
N ALA A 167 -11.54 -5.61 6.41
CA ALA A 167 -10.85 -6.73 5.79
C ALA A 167 -10.03 -6.30 4.58
N GLU A 168 -10.61 -5.49 3.67
CA GLU A 168 -9.92 -4.96 2.50
C GLU A 168 -8.73 -4.06 2.89
N ARG A 169 -8.88 -3.22 3.93
CA ARG A 169 -7.80 -2.39 4.48
C ARG A 169 -6.66 -3.24 5.03
N LEU A 170 -6.99 -4.31 5.77
CA LEU A 170 -5.99 -5.22 6.34
C LEU A 170 -5.24 -5.97 5.23
N GLU A 171 -5.97 -6.56 4.29
CA GLU A 171 -5.39 -7.26 3.14
C GLU A 171 -4.44 -6.35 2.35
N ALA A 172 -4.86 -5.13 2.02
CA ALA A 172 -4.00 -4.16 1.34
C ALA A 172 -2.75 -3.80 2.18
N SER A 173 -2.88 -3.68 3.50
CA SER A 173 -1.75 -3.41 4.39
C SER A 173 -0.74 -4.56 4.42
N GLU A 174 -1.22 -5.80 4.49
CA GLU A 174 -0.38 -7.01 4.45
C GLU A 174 0.35 -7.15 3.12
N GLN A 175 -0.33 -6.91 1.99
CA GLN A 175 0.29 -6.94 0.67
C GLN A 175 1.34 -5.84 0.51
N SER A 176 1.08 -4.64 1.04
CA SER A 176 2.05 -3.54 1.06
C SER A 176 3.31 -3.92 1.85
N LEU A 177 3.13 -4.45 3.07
CA LEU A 177 4.24 -4.90 3.91
C LEU A 177 5.03 -6.03 3.25
N LYS A 178 4.36 -7.02 2.65
CA LYS A 178 5.01 -8.12 1.93
C LYS A 178 5.88 -7.60 0.78
N ALA A 179 5.35 -6.68 -0.02
CA ALA A 179 6.10 -6.08 -1.12
C ALA A 179 7.32 -5.28 -0.62
N TYR A 180 7.17 -4.49 0.44
CA TYR A 180 8.31 -3.77 1.03
C TYR A 180 9.35 -4.69 1.64
N LYS A 181 8.96 -5.78 2.30
CA LYS A 181 9.90 -6.79 2.83
C LYS A 181 10.76 -7.38 1.71
N LEU A 182 10.13 -7.81 0.62
CA LEU A 182 10.85 -8.31 -0.56
C LEU A 182 11.79 -7.25 -1.15
N ALA A 183 11.34 -5.99 -1.24
CA ALA A 183 12.20 -4.89 -1.68
C ALA A 183 13.41 -4.71 -0.75
N TRP A 184 13.20 -4.79 0.57
CA TRP A 184 14.24 -4.61 1.57
C TRP A 184 15.28 -5.73 1.56
N GLU A 185 14.84 -6.98 1.44
CA GLU A 185 15.73 -8.15 1.36
C GLU A 185 16.69 -8.02 0.18
N VAL A 186 16.16 -7.66 -1.00
CA VAL A 186 16.98 -7.44 -2.20
C VAL A 186 17.87 -6.21 -2.02
N ALA A 187 17.35 -5.10 -1.48
CA ALA A 187 18.10 -3.86 -1.32
C ALA A 187 19.28 -4.00 -0.35
N LYS A 188 19.08 -4.68 0.79
CA LYS A 188 20.10 -4.85 1.83
C LYS A 188 21.32 -5.63 1.34
N VAL A 189 21.10 -6.63 0.48
CA VAL A 189 22.16 -7.48 -0.07
C VAL A 189 22.87 -6.83 -1.25
N ASN A 190 22.13 -6.12 -2.11
CA ASN A 190 22.63 -5.75 -3.44
C ASN A 190 22.88 -4.25 -3.64
N LEU A 191 22.33 -3.38 -2.79
CA LEU A 191 22.40 -1.92 -2.97
C LEU A 191 23.17 -1.26 -1.82
N CYS A 192 24.09 -0.35 -2.16
CA CYS A 192 24.80 0.45 -1.16
C CYS A 192 23.82 1.37 -0.39
N PRO A 193 24.12 1.75 0.87
CA PRO A 193 23.29 2.67 1.65
C PRO A 193 23.00 4.01 0.97
N THR A 194 23.93 4.49 0.14
CA THR A 194 23.82 5.74 -0.63
C THR A 194 23.01 5.60 -1.93
N ASN A 195 22.56 4.39 -2.28
CA ASN A 195 21.76 4.17 -3.47
C ASN A 195 20.40 4.89 -3.33
N PRO A 196 19.99 5.71 -4.30
CA PRO A 196 18.75 6.49 -4.21
C PRO A 196 17.49 5.62 -4.17
N ILE A 197 17.51 4.43 -4.78
CA ILE A 197 16.38 3.48 -4.73
C ILE A 197 16.25 2.91 -3.31
N ARG A 198 17.36 2.56 -2.65
CA ARG A 198 17.35 2.08 -1.25
C ARG A 198 16.87 3.15 -0.28
N LEU A 199 17.30 4.40 -0.45
CA LEU A 199 16.82 5.54 0.35
C LEU A 199 15.34 5.83 0.10
N ALA A 200 14.89 5.80 -1.15
CA ALA A 200 13.47 5.94 -1.50
C ALA A 200 12.60 4.82 -0.89
N LEU A 201 13.13 3.60 -0.78
CA LEU A 201 12.46 2.50 -0.10
C LEU A 201 12.32 2.80 1.40
N ALA A 202 13.40 3.20 2.07
CA ALA A 202 13.36 3.57 3.50
C ALA A 202 12.37 4.71 3.77
N LEU A 203 12.34 5.71 2.88
CA LEU A 203 11.34 6.78 2.92
C LEU A 203 9.92 6.22 2.81
N ASN A 204 9.63 5.33 1.86
CA ASN A 204 8.27 4.79 1.72
C ASN A 204 7.86 3.87 2.89
N VAL A 205 8.79 3.08 3.41
CA VAL A 205 8.56 2.16 4.54
C VAL A 205 8.34 2.92 5.85
N SER A 206 9.14 3.95 6.12
CA SER A 206 8.94 4.80 7.30
C SER A 206 7.57 5.50 7.26
N ASP A 207 7.13 6.02 6.10
CA ASP A 207 5.78 6.59 5.95
C ASP A 207 4.68 5.56 6.21
N PHE A 208 4.88 4.32 5.73
CA PHE A 208 3.96 3.22 5.93
C PHE A 208 3.78 2.90 7.42
N PHE A 209 4.89 2.78 8.18
CA PHE A 209 4.83 2.55 9.62
C PHE A 209 4.19 3.73 10.36
N TYR A 210 4.54 4.96 10.00
CA TYR A 210 4.06 6.16 10.68
C TYR A 210 2.55 6.34 10.46
N ARG A 211 2.12 6.44 9.20
CA ARG A 211 0.75 6.85 8.86
C ARG A 211 -0.24 5.70 8.85
N LEU A 212 0.16 4.52 8.38
CA LEU A 212 -0.77 3.42 8.14
C LEU A 212 -0.81 2.39 9.28
N LEU A 213 0.35 2.02 9.82
CA LEU A 213 0.42 1.12 10.98
C LEU A 213 0.38 1.84 12.33
N ARG A 214 0.45 3.18 12.33
CA ARG A 214 0.44 4.00 13.55
C ARG A 214 1.50 3.56 14.56
N SER A 215 2.68 3.23 14.05
CA SER A 215 3.86 2.82 14.83
C SER A 215 4.98 3.85 14.60
N PRO A 216 4.89 5.03 15.23
CA PRO A 216 5.84 6.12 15.02
C PRO A 216 7.26 5.76 15.48
N GLU A 217 7.42 4.90 16.49
CA GLU A 217 8.72 4.43 16.97
C GLU A 217 9.44 3.63 15.87
N ARG A 218 8.75 2.66 15.25
CA ARG A 218 9.31 1.87 14.15
C ARG A 218 9.60 2.73 12.92
N ALA A 219 8.72 3.68 12.61
CA ALA A 219 8.94 4.63 11.51
C ALA A 219 10.21 5.46 11.70
N TYR A 220 10.42 5.96 12.92
CA TYR A 220 11.60 6.72 13.31
C TYR A 220 12.86 5.87 13.16
N LEU A 221 12.88 4.65 13.71
CA LEU A 221 14.03 3.75 13.62
C LEU A 221 14.42 3.46 12.17
N VAL A 222 13.45 3.17 11.30
CA VAL A 222 13.72 2.90 9.87
C VAL A 222 14.32 4.13 9.19
N ALA A 223 13.77 5.32 9.43
CA ALA A 223 14.25 6.55 8.80
C ALA A 223 15.64 6.96 9.32
N GLN A 224 15.86 6.88 10.63
CA GLN A 224 17.13 7.20 11.28
C GLN A 224 18.23 6.26 10.81
N GLN A 225 18.00 4.95 10.87
CA GLN A 225 18.99 3.96 10.45
C GLN A 225 19.40 4.13 8.99
N ALA A 226 18.44 4.38 8.09
CA ALA A 226 18.76 4.60 6.68
C ALA A 226 19.60 5.87 6.45
N LEU A 227 19.39 6.91 7.27
CA LEU A 227 20.18 8.14 7.21
C LEU A 227 21.59 7.91 7.75
N ASP A 228 21.71 7.30 8.94
CA ASP A 228 22.99 7.00 9.59
C ASP A 228 23.86 6.09 8.71
N ASP A 229 23.29 5.02 8.14
CA ASP A 229 23.98 4.11 7.23
C ASP A 229 24.51 4.86 5.99
N ALA A 230 23.73 5.79 5.44
CA ALA A 230 24.11 6.57 4.26
C ALA A 230 25.16 7.64 4.57
N GLU A 231 25.06 8.31 5.71
CA GLU A 231 26.06 9.28 6.17
C GLU A 231 27.41 8.62 6.43
N SER A 232 27.41 7.47 7.13
CA SER A 232 28.63 6.70 7.38
C SER A 232 29.32 6.25 6.09
N GLU A 233 28.56 5.78 5.11
CA GLU A 233 29.10 5.41 3.80
C GLU A 233 29.67 6.63 3.06
N LEU A 234 28.98 7.79 3.07
CA LEU A 234 29.47 9.02 2.42
C LEU A 234 30.76 9.56 3.03
N GLU A 235 30.91 9.47 4.36
CA GLU A 235 32.15 9.85 5.05
C GLU A 235 33.33 8.96 4.64
N SER A 236 33.07 7.68 4.35
CA SER A 236 34.09 6.72 3.91
C SER A 236 34.56 6.96 2.47
N VAL A 237 33.69 7.46 1.57
CA VAL A 237 33.96 7.69 0.13
C VAL A 237 34.65 9.04 -0.12
N SER A 238 35.56 9.43 0.78
CA SER A 238 36.30 10.70 0.78
C SER A 238 37.19 10.88 -0.48
N GLY A 239 36.58 11.28 -1.60
CA GLY A 239 37.30 11.57 -2.85
C GLY A 239 36.45 12.23 -3.93
N ASP A 240 35.24 11.70 -4.20
CA ASP A 240 34.40 12.13 -5.34
C ASP A 240 32.96 12.50 -4.93
N LEU A 241 32.81 13.21 -3.80
CA LEU A 241 31.52 13.72 -3.29
C LEU A 241 30.71 14.58 -4.30
N LYS A 242 31.34 15.05 -5.38
CA LYS A 242 30.68 15.85 -6.44
C LYS A 242 29.83 15.02 -7.40
N GLU A 243 30.00 13.71 -7.42
CA GLU A 243 29.17 12.79 -8.22
C GLU A 243 28.21 11.96 -7.37
N THR A 244 28.07 12.30 -6.07
CA THR A 244 26.95 11.79 -5.26
C THR A 244 25.67 12.20 -5.97
N ASN A 245 24.96 11.21 -6.53
CA ASN A 245 23.76 11.40 -7.34
C ASN A 245 22.83 12.40 -6.64
N MET A 246 22.43 13.48 -7.32
CA MET A 246 21.55 14.52 -6.79
C MET A 246 20.32 13.93 -6.08
N GLN A 247 19.81 12.80 -6.58
CA GLN A 247 18.71 12.05 -5.96
C GLN A 247 19.03 11.50 -4.57
N THR A 248 20.25 11.04 -4.31
CA THR A 248 20.68 10.57 -2.98
C THR A 248 20.58 11.71 -1.98
N ILE A 249 21.09 12.90 -2.34
CA ILE A 249 21.03 14.09 -1.49
C ILE A 249 19.58 14.48 -1.21
N ASP A 250 18.73 14.50 -2.24
CA ASP A 250 17.30 14.82 -2.11
C ASP A 250 16.59 13.84 -1.15
N PHE A 251 16.80 12.53 -1.30
CA PHE A 251 16.16 11.53 -0.42
C PHE A 251 16.66 11.60 1.01
N MET A 252 17.96 11.84 1.25
CA MET A 252 18.48 12.06 2.60
C MET A 252 17.88 13.33 3.22
N GLY A 253 17.74 14.41 2.44
CA GLY A 253 17.05 15.63 2.87
C GLY A 253 15.61 15.35 3.33
N LEU A 254 14.84 14.62 2.51
CA LEU A 254 13.47 14.23 2.85
C LEU A 254 13.39 13.35 4.12
N LEU A 255 14.38 12.49 4.38
CA LEU A 255 14.45 11.73 5.63
C LEU A 255 14.71 12.64 6.84
N ARG A 256 15.64 13.59 6.72
CA ARG A 256 15.91 14.59 7.77
C ARG A 256 14.68 15.44 8.09
N ASP A 257 13.99 15.93 7.06
CA ASP A 257 12.77 16.72 7.22
C ASP A 257 11.69 15.95 7.99
N ARG A 258 11.54 14.65 7.72
CA ARG A 258 10.57 13.80 8.43
C ARG A 258 10.96 13.55 9.88
N LEU A 259 12.22 13.25 10.15
CA LEU A 259 12.72 13.06 11.51
C LEU A 259 12.53 14.33 12.34
N ALA A 260 12.84 15.49 11.76
CA ALA A 260 12.62 16.79 12.38
C ALA A 260 11.12 17.03 12.69
N LEU A 261 10.23 16.76 11.73
CA LEU A 261 8.79 16.87 11.92
C LEU A 261 8.32 15.97 13.08
N TRP A 262 8.68 14.69 13.07
CA TRP A 262 8.24 13.72 14.08
C TRP A 262 8.82 14.00 15.47
N ASN A 263 10.04 14.54 15.57
CA ASN A 263 10.59 14.99 16.85
C ASN A 263 9.82 16.21 17.38
N SER A 264 9.45 17.16 16.53
CA SER A 264 8.62 18.29 16.94
C SER A 264 7.21 17.88 17.38
N GLU A 265 6.65 16.81 16.78
CA GLU A 265 5.36 16.25 17.18
C GLU A 265 5.45 15.53 18.54
N LYS A 266 6.56 14.84 18.82
CA LYS A 266 6.83 14.25 20.14
C LYS A 266 6.94 15.31 21.22
N GLU A 267 7.69 16.39 20.96
CA GLU A 267 7.88 17.49 21.92
C GLU A 267 6.58 18.24 22.24
N LYS A 268 5.68 18.37 21.24
CA LYS A 268 4.34 18.95 21.45
C LYS A 268 3.36 18.01 22.16
N GLY A 269 3.61 16.70 22.08
CA GLY A 269 2.77 15.67 22.69
C GLY A 269 2.84 15.61 24.22
N ASP A 270 3.83 16.27 24.84
CA ASP A 270 4.06 16.23 26.30
C ASP A 270 3.45 17.42 27.06
N ASP A 271 2.89 18.46 26.41
CA ASP A 271 2.34 19.63 27.12
C ASP A 271 0.94 20.12 26.69
N GLU A 272 0.42 19.79 25.51
CA GLU A 272 -0.99 20.10 25.20
C GLU A 272 -1.64 19.02 24.31
N GLY A 273 -2.66 18.35 24.86
CA GLY A 273 -3.58 17.54 24.07
C GLY A 273 -4.31 18.42 23.06
N VAL A 274 -3.88 18.37 21.80
CA VAL A 274 -4.59 19.01 20.68
C VAL A 274 -5.03 17.97 19.66
N GLU A 275 -6.33 18.08 19.38
CA GLU A 275 -7.16 17.25 18.52
C GLU A 275 -6.65 17.18 17.07
N ILE A 276 -6.34 15.96 16.61
CA ILE A 276 -6.75 15.56 15.26
C ILE A 276 -7.96 14.66 15.44
N GLY A 277 -9.14 15.20 15.12
CA GLY A 277 -10.42 14.59 15.41
C GLY A 277 -10.57 13.18 14.82
N HIS A 278 -10.59 12.18 15.69
CA HIS A 278 -11.70 11.23 15.91
C HIS A 278 -11.51 10.65 17.31
N LYS A 279 -12.22 11.23 18.29
CA LYS A 279 -12.38 10.65 19.63
C LYS A 279 -13.14 9.35 19.48
N ASP A 280 -12.50 8.23 19.82
CA ASP A 280 -13.12 7.01 20.36
C ASP A 280 -12.00 6.16 20.99
N ALA A 281 -11.60 6.57 22.19
CA ALA A 281 -10.77 5.79 23.10
C ALA A 281 -11.65 4.74 23.77
N LYS A 282 -11.76 3.53 23.18
CA LYS A 282 -12.12 2.32 23.95
C LYS A 282 -11.78 0.95 23.34
N ASP A 283 -11.41 0.86 22.05
CA ASP A 283 -11.04 -0.43 21.43
C ASP A 283 -9.51 -0.66 21.32
N THR A 284 -8.68 0.13 22.00
CA THR A 284 -7.23 0.11 21.83
C THR A 284 -6.49 -1.03 22.54
N ASP A 285 -7.14 -1.82 23.41
CA ASP A 285 -6.42 -2.81 24.24
C ASP A 285 -6.29 -4.22 23.61
N GLU A 286 -7.17 -4.62 22.69
CA GLU A 286 -7.08 -5.96 22.06
C GLU A 286 -6.23 -5.96 20.79
N THR A 287 -6.28 -4.90 19.96
CA THR A 287 -5.38 -4.77 18.81
C THR A 287 -3.93 -4.48 19.22
N SER A 288 -3.67 -3.77 20.32
CA SER A 288 -2.30 -3.51 20.79
C SER A 288 -1.61 -4.77 21.33
N LYS A 289 -2.37 -5.69 21.95
CA LYS A 289 -1.85 -6.98 22.43
C LYS A 289 -1.46 -7.92 21.27
N ALA A 290 -2.20 -7.89 20.16
CA ALA A 290 -1.86 -8.67 18.96
C ALA A 290 -0.56 -8.18 18.28
N TYR A 291 -0.18 -6.90 18.42
CA TYR A 291 1.07 -6.37 17.84
C TYR A 291 2.28 -6.47 18.77
N LYS A 292 2.09 -6.50 20.10
CA LYS A 292 3.18 -6.70 21.08
C LYS A 292 3.66 -8.14 21.21
N GLN A 293 2.81 -9.12 20.93
CA GLN A 293 3.18 -10.55 21.04
C GLN A 293 4.00 -11.04 19.83
N ALA A 294 4.20 -10.20 18.81
CA ALA A 294 5.01 -10.50 17.62
C ALA A 294 6.43 -9.90 17.66
N ASP A 295 6.85 -9.31 18.79
CA ASP A 295 8.12 -8.57 18.90
C ASP A 295 9.32 -9.39 19.43
N ASP A 296 9.14 -10.62 19.94
CA ASP A 296 10.24 -11.42 20.56
C ASP A 296 10.60 -12.75 19.86
N CYS A 297 10.04 -13.08 18.68
CA CYS A 297 10.18 -14.42 18.07
C CYS A 297 10.54 -14.42 16.58
N VAL A 298 11.74 -13.95 16.20
CA VAL A 298 12.20 -14.06 14.80
C VAL A 298 13.45 -14.94 14.64
N MET A 299 14.11 -15.38 15.71
CA MET A 299 15.32 -16.21 15.60
C MET A 299 15.23 -17.61 16.24
N ASP A 300 14.18 -17.92 17.03
CA ASP A 300 14.06 -19.19 17.77
C ASP A 300 12.83 -20.06 17.34
N GLU A 301 12.15 -19.76 16.23
CA GLU A 301 10.91 -20.46 15.80
C GLU A 301 11.09 -21.59 14.77
N GLU A 302 12.27 -21.79 14.19
CA GLU A 302 12.47 -22.85 13.18
C GLU A 302 12.38 -24.27 13.80
N GLU A 303 12.78 -24.43 15.07
CA GLU A 303 12.78 -25.72 15.80
C GLU A 303 11.43 -26.04 16.47
N LYS A 304 10.58 -25.03 16.71
CA LYS A 304 9.25 -25.20 17.35
C LYS A 304 8.11 -25.44 16.35
N LEU A 305 8.33 -25.14 15.07
CA LEU A 305 7.37 -25.39 13.99
C LEU A 305 7.27 -26.88 13.64
N GLU A 306 8.35 -27.66 13.79
CA GLU A 306 8.32 -29.11 13.58
C GLU A 306 7.56 -29.86 14.70
N GLU A 307 7.69 -29.44 15.96
CA GLU A 307 6.93 -30.03 17.09
C GLU A 307 5.42 -29.67 17.06
N ALA A 308 5.05 -28.53 16.48
CA ALA A 308 3.66 -28.08 16.38
C ALA A 308 2.87 -28.76 15.25
N ASP A 309 3.54 -29.20 14.18
CA ASP A 309 2.92 -29.94 13.08
C ASP A 309 2.56 -31.39 13.49
N GLU A 310 3.29 -31.97 14.45
CA GLU A 310 3.02 -33.32 14.98
C GLU A 310 1.75 -33.37 15.86
N GLN A 311 1.41 -32.26 16.53
CA GLN A 311 0.24 -32.13 17.41
C GLN A 311 -1.05 -31.71 16.68
N LEU A 312 -0.98 -31.34 15.40
CA LEU A 312 -2.13 -30.89 14.60
C LEU A 312 -2.88 -32.02 13.88
N SER A 313 -2.49 -33.27 14.14
CA SER A 313 -3.01 -34.48 13.48
C SER A 313 -4.36 -34.99 14.01
N GLU A 314 -4.95 -34.34 15.02
CA GLU A 314 -6.24 -34.75 15.61
C GLU A 314 -7.29 -33.63 15.54
N LEU A 315 -7.94 -33.48 14.37
CA LEU A 315 -9.22 -32.77 14.22
C LEU A 315 -10.37 -33.78 14.37
N SER A 316 -11.42 -33.43 15.13
CA SER A 316 -12.53 -34.36 15.41
C SER A 316 -13.45 -34.56 14.20
N ASP A 317 -13.92 -35.79 14.00
CA ASP A 317 -14.70 -36.25 12.85
C ASP A 317 -15.98 -35.42 12.54
N GLU A 318 -16.56 -34.75 13.55
CA GLU A 318 -17.75 -33.92 13.37
C GLU A 318 -17.47 -32.58 12.65
N ASP A 319 -16.25 -32.06 12.77
CA ASP A 319 -15.83 -30.83 12.08
C ASP A 319 -15.48 -31.12 10.61
N GLU A 320 -15.03 -32.33 10.31
CA GLU A 320 -14.74 -32.83 8.96
C GLU A 320 -16.03 -33.00 8.15
N GLU A 321 -17.11 -33.54 8.75
CA GLU A 321 -18.39 -33.75 8.05
C GLU A 321 -19.12 -32.43 7.72
N ARG A 322 -19.17 -31.49 8.67
CA ARG A 322 -19.76 -30.16 8.42
C ARG A 322 -18.99 -29.38 7.36
N TYR A 323 -17.68 -29.62 7.28
CA TYR A 323 -16.78 -29.07 6.28
C TYR A 323 -16.98 -29.66 4.88
N GLN A 324 -17.22 -30.97 4.75
CA GLN A 324 -17.50 -31.61 3.46
C GLN A 324 -18.83 -31.14 2.83
N VAL A 325 -19.85 -30.88 3.66
CA VAL A 325 -21.13 -30.32 3.20
C VAL A 325 -20.96 -28.89 2.67
N ALA A 326 -20.11 -28.07 3.30
CA ALA A 326 -19.80 -26.71 2.84
C ALA A 326 -18.97 -26.69 1.55
N ARG A 327 -18.06 -27.67 1.37
CA ARG A 327 -17.26 -27.87 0.16
C ARG A 327 -18.12 -28.19 -1.07
N TYR A 328 -19.17 -28.99 -0.89
CA TYR A 328 -20.11 -29.36 -1.94
C TYR A 328 -20.97 -28.17 -2.41
N MET A 329 -21.31 -27.24 -1.51
CA MET A 329 -22.23 -26.13 -1.78
C MET A 329 -21.56 -24.88 -2.41
N SER A 330 -20.27 -24.64 -2.16
CA SER A 330 -19.61 -23.38 -2.57
C SER A 330 -18.74 -23.47 -3.83
N GLY A 331 -18.39 -24.67 -4.31
CA GLY A 331 -17.69 -24.87 -5.59
C GLY A 331 -16.32 -24.18 -5.75
N LYS A 332 -15.70 -23.63 -4.70
CA LYS A 332 -14.40 -22.94 -4.74
C LYS A 332 -13.55 -23.24 -3.50
N ASN A 333 -12.24 -23.30 -3.69
CA ASN A 333 -11.25 -23.47 -2.62
C ASN A 333 -11.05 -22.14 -1.87
N MET A 334 -11.51 -22.06 -0.62
CA MET A 334 -11.35 -20.89 0.27
C MET A 334 -10.03 -20.92 1.06
N THR A 335 -9.44 -19.74 1.32
CA THR A 335 -8.22 -19.56 2.13
C THR A 335 -8.49 -19.67 3.63
N ARG A 336 -7.46 -19.89 4.45
CA ARG A 336 -7.56 -20.11 5.91
C ARG A 336 -8.26 -18.96 6.64
N THR A 337 -8.05 -17.71 6.22
CA THR A 337 -8.70 -16.52 6.79
C THR A 337 -10.18 -16.42 6.42
N GLN A 338 -10.55 -16.83 5.20
CA GLN A 338 -11.94 -16.90 4.76
C GLN A 338 -12.72 -18.00 5.52
N LYS A 339 -12.04 -19.11 5.87
CA LYS A 339 -12.59 -20.17 6.74
C LYS A 339 -12.93 -19.64 8.14
N MET A 340 -12.05 -18.81 8.72
CA MET A 340 -12.27 -18.20 10.05
C MET A 340 -13.45 -17.22 10.05
N LEU A 341 -13.54 -16.37 9.02
CA LEU A 341 -14.65 -15.41 8.86
C LEU A 341 -16.01 -16.11 8.68
N TRP A 342 -16.06 -17.19 7.90
CA TRP A 342 -17.31 -17.94 7.71
C TRP A 342 -17.77 -18.63 9.01
N SER A 343 -16.84 -19.26 9.74
CA SER A 343 -17.12 -19.87 11.04
C SER A 343 -17.59 -18.84 12.08
N ALA A 344 -17.07 -17.61 12.03
CA ALA A 344 -17.54 -16.50 12.87
C ALA A 344 -18.96 -16.04 12.49
N VAL A 345 -19.29 -15.98 11.20
CA VAL A 345 -20.63 -15.62 10.69
C VAL A 345 -21.66 -16.67 11.06
N ASP A 346 -21.35 -17.96 10.92
CA ASP A 346 -22.27 -19.06 11.23
C ASP A 346 -22.59 -19.14 12.73
N ARG A 347 -21.60 -18.91 13.59
CA ARG A 347 -21.78 -18.78 15.05
C ARG A 347 -22.66 -17.59 15.45
N CYS A 348 -22.67 -16.51 14.66
CA CYS A 348 -23.55 -15.36 14.89
C CYS A 348 -24.99 -15.61 14.42
N MET A 349 -25.18 -16.38 13.35
CA MET A 349 -26.50 -16.69 12.79
C MET A 349 -27.27 -17.77 13.57
N THR A 350 -26.56 -18.61 14.33
CA THR A 350 -27.13 -19.76 15.06
C THR A 350 -27.45 -19.51 16.52
N LYS A 351 -27.08 -18.36 17.10
CA LYS A 351 -27.49 -17.98 18.46
C LYS A 351 -28.98 -17.60 18.48
N LYS A 352 -29.85 -18.59 18.70
CA LYS A 352 -31.22 -18.36 19.18
C LYS A 352 -31.15 -17.50 20.45
N ALA A 353 -31.89 -16.40 20.46
CA ALA A 353 -32.07 -15.52 21.61
C ALA A 353 -32.46 -16.34 22.86
N PRO A 354 -31.80 -16.13 24.02
CA PRO A 354 -32.26 -16.73 25.26
C PRO A 354 -33.60 -16.09 25.67
N LYS A 355 -34.56 -16.93 26.08
CA LYS A 355 -35.83 -16.51 26.68
C LYS A 355 -35.63 -15.94 28.07
#